data_AF-A0A5Q4D821-F1
#
_entry.id   AF-A0A5Q4D821-F1
#
_cell.length_a   1.000
_cell.length_b   1.000
_cell.length_c   1.000
_cell.angle_alpha   90.00
_cell.angle_beta   90.00
_cell.angle_gamma   90.00
#
_symmetry.space_group_name_H-M   'P 1'
#
loop_
_entity.id
_entity.type
_entity.pdbx_description
1 polymer ?
#
loop_
_entity_poly.entity_id
_entity_poly.type
_entity_poly.pdbx_seq_one_letter_code
_entity_poly.pdbx_strand_id
1 'polypeptide(L)'
;MRELTMRPGRTGGNGSGAGGSRRNSSGSARTLLRGTAALMALTLLPLWMALVHHLFTAAGNQPAPAVIMLPVLFLSLAIWALVSALRDEGMVLILAGGLSFVPIGLFLLFMPGFARWIGFLNLGLVAAGIALLRSEPDPWGAGGEELADASPSG
;
A
#
# COMPACT_ATOMS: atom_id res chain seq x y z
N MET A 1 34.30 -46.42 28.83
CA MET A 1 33.22 -46.05 29.77
C MET A 1 33.63 -44.75 30.43
N ARG A 2 33.06 -43.61 30.02
CA ARG A 2 33.35 -42.28 30.58
C ARG A 2 32.11 -41.81 31.33
N GLU A 3 32.32 -41.45 32.59
CA GLU A 3 31.29 -41.00 33.51
C GLU A 3 30.61 -39.72 33.05
N LEU A 4 29.28 -39.77 33.09
CA LEU A 4 28.34 -38.66 32.94
C LEU A 4 28.48 -37.72 34.14
N THR A 5 29.17 -36.60 33.98
CA THR A 5 29.10 -35.49 34.93
C THR A 5 27.91 -34.60 34.55
N MET A 6 26.73 -34.94 35.06
CA MET A 6 25.56 -34.05 35.02
C MET A 6 25.86 -32.78 35.82
N ARG A 7 25.95 -31.64 35.14
CA ARG A 7 25.89 -30.32 35.77
C ARG A 7 24.43 -29.86 35.82
N PRO A 8 23.80 -29.74 37.01
CA PRO A 8 22.56 -29.00 37.15
C PRO A 8 22.94 -27.53 37.25
N GLY A 9 22.62 -26.75 36.21
CA GLY A 9 23.03 -25.36 36.17
C GLY A 9 22.10 -24.49 35.35
N ARG A 10 21.24 -23.79 36.09
CA ARG A 10 20.68 -22.45 35.77
C ARG A 10 19.23 -22.43 35.29
N THR A 11 18.34 -22.70 36.23
CA THR A 11 17.04 -22.01 36.32
C THR A 11 17.29 -20.58 36.81
N GLY A 12 17.22 -19.58 35.93
CA GLY A 12 17.43 -18.20 36.36
C GLY A 12 17.50 -17.23 35.19
N GLY A 13 16.33 -16.81 34.73
CA GLY A 13 16.20 -15.81 33.67
C GLY A 13 14.76 -15.41 33.46
N ASN A 14 14.08 -15.01 34.53
CA ASN A 14 12.77 -14.36 34.45
C ASN A 14 12.97 -12.95 33.87
N GLY A 15 13.29 -12.88 32.58
CA GLY A 15 13.40 -11.65 31.78
C GLY A 15 12.01 -11.19 31.36
N SER A 16 11.14 -10.92 32.33
CA SER A 16 9.82 -10.36 32.08
C SER A 16 9.96 -8.91 31.60
N GLY A 17 9.59 -8.69 30.34
CA GLY A 17 8.63 -7.63 30.02
C GLY A 17 9.19 -6.23 29.80
N ALA A 18 9.80 -5.99 28.64
CA ALA A 18 9.81 -4.64 28.05
C ALA A 18 9.88 -4.61 26.51
N GLY A 19 10.22 -5.72 25.84
CA GLY A 19 10.39 -5.77 24.38
C GLY A 19 9.12 -6.10 23.56
N GLY A 20 7.99 -6.41 24.21
CA GLY A 20 6.78 -6.91 23.53
C GLY A 20 5.90 -5.84 22.86
N SER A 21 6.04 -4.56 23.25
CA SER A 21 5.12 -3.51 22.79
C SER A 21 5.43 -3.02 21.36
N ARG A 22 6.70 -3.06 20.94
CA ARG A 22 7.12 -2.56 19.61
C ARG A 22 6.79 -3.49 18.43
N ARG A 23 6.65 -4.80 18.65
CA ARG A 23 6.28 -5.73 17.56
C ARG A 23 4.81 -5.62 17.19
N ASN A 24 3.93 -5.42 18.17
CA ASN A 24 2.49 -5.35 17.93
C ASN A 24 2.05 -4.07 17.19
N SER A 25 2.75 -2.95 17.38
CA SER A 25 2.39 -1.68 16.72
C SER A 25 2.63 -1.69 15.20
N SER A 26 3.67 -2.40 14.74
CA SER A 26 4.01 -2.45 13.31
C SER A 26 2.97 -3.20 12.46
N GLY A 27 2.48 -4.35 12.94
CA GLY A 27 1.45 -5.12 12.24
C GLY A 27 0.09 -4.42 12.22
N SER A 28 -0.27 -3.72 13.30
CA SER A 28 -1.50 -2.93 13.37
C SER A 28 -1.48 -1.77 12.39
N ALA A 29 -0.38 -1.02 12.32
CA ALA A 29 -0.22 0.10 11.40
C ALA A 29 -0.34 -0.33 9.92
N ARG A 30 0.31 -1.44 9.54
CA ARG A 30 0.22 -1.97 8.17
C ARG A 30 -1.20 -2.41 7.81
N THR A 31 -1.90 -3.04 8.74
CA THR A 31 -3.31 -3.45 8.55
C THR A 31 -4.22 -2.23 8.36
N LEU A 32 -4.00 -1.16 9.13
CA LEU A 32 -4.75 0.10 8.99
C LEU A 32 -4.44 0.79 7.65
N LEU A 33 -3.18 0.81 7.21
CA LEU A 33 -2.80 1.36 5.90
C LEU A 33 -3.46 0.62 4.75
N ARG A 34 -3.51 -0.71 4.80
CA ARG A 34 -4.21 -1.52 3.79
C ARG A 34 -5.72 -1.27 3.79
N GLY A 35 -6.33 -1.25 4.98
CA GLY A 35 -7.75 -0.97 5.13
C GLY A 35 -8.13 0.41 4.59
N THR A 36 -7.33 1.44 4.91
CA THR A 36 -7.54 2.80 4.40
C THR A 36 -7.34 2.89 2.89
N ALA A 37 -6.29 2.29 2.33
CA ALA A 37 -6.07 2.22 0.89
C ALA A 37 -7.23 1.50 0.16
N ALA A 38 -7.69 0.37 0.68
CA ALA A 38 -8.84 -0.35 0.13
C ALA A 38 -10.12 0.50 0.16
N LEU A 39 -10.38 1.20 1.26
CA LEU A 39 -11.53 2.11 1.37
C LEU A 39 -11.43 3.28 0.37
N MET A 40 -10.24 3.86 0.18
CA MET A 40 -10.03 4.92 -0.81
C MET A 40 -10.30 4.41 -2.23
N ALA A 41 -9.76 3.24 -2.59
CA ALA A 41 -9.98 2.61 -3.89
C ALA A 41 -11.46 2.26 -4.13
N LEU A 42 -12.14 1.73 -3.11
CA LEU A 42 -13.57 1.45 -3.16
C LEU A 42 -14.39 2.73 -3.35
N THR A 43 -14.01 3.82 -2.68
CA THR A 43 -14.68 5.14 -2.79
C THR A 43 -14.46 5.77 -4.16
N LEU A 44 -13.33 5.50 -4.81
CA LEU A 44 -13.05 6.00 -6.17
C LEU A 44 -14.01 5.42 -7.22
N LEU A 45 -14.48 4.18 -7.07
CA LEU A 45 -15.38 3.54 -8.05
C LEU A 45 -16.68 4.34 -8.30
N PRO A 46 -17.51 4.66 -7.28
CA PRO A 46 -18.71 5.46 -7.49
C PRO A 46 -18.39 6.89 -7.90
N LEU A 47 -17.28 7.49 -7.44
CA LEU A 47 -16.89 8.84 -7.86
C LEU A 47 -16.53 8.91 -9.34
N TRP A 48 -15.81 7.90 -9.85
CA TRP A 48 -15.56 7.77 -11.28
C TRP A 48 -16.88 7.63 -12.03
N MET A 49 -17.76 6.70 -11.66
CA MET A 49 -19.07 6.54 -12.30
C MET A 49 -19.89 7.84 -12.33
N ALA A 50 -19.90 8.59 -11.21
CA ALA A 50 -20.58 9.88 -11.12
C ALA A 50 -19.98 10.92 -12.07
N LEU A 51 -18.65 10.98 -12.17
CA LEU A 51 -17.95 11.87 -13.11
C LEU A 51 -18.30 11.52 -14.55
N VAL A 52 -18.31 10.23 -14.91
CA VAL A 52 -18.69 9.78 -16.25
C VAL A 52 -20.11 10.20 -16.58
N HIS A 53 -21.05 9.92 -15.68
CA HIS A 53 -22.45 10.31 -15.86
C HIS A 53 -22.59 11.83 -16.07
N HIS A 54 -21.86 12.62 -15.28
CA HIS A 54 -21.84 14.08 -15.43
C HIS A 54 -21.27 14.54 -16.79
N LEU A 55 -20.18 13.91 -17.26
CA LEU A 55 -19.59 14.23 -18.56
C LEU A 55 -20.50 13.86 -19.73
N PHE A 56 -21.18 12.71 -19.66
CA PHE A 56 -22.12 12.26 -20.70
C PHE A 56 -23.34 13.17 -20.80
N THR A 57 -23.90 13.55 -19.64
CA THR A 57 -25.04 14.48 -19.58
C THR A 57 -24.67 15.87 -20.07
N ALA A 58 -23.49 16.38 -19.72
CA ALA A 58 -22.98 17.67 -20.20
C ALA A 58 -22.69 17.68 -21.71
N ALA A 59 -22.27 16.56 -22.29
CA ALA A 59 -21.97 16.42 -23.72
C ALA A 59 -23.20 16.18 -24.61
N GLY A 60 -24.43 16.32 -24.08
CA GLY A 60 -25.65 16.13 -24.87
C GLY A 60 -25.81 14.71 -25.42
N ASN A 61 -25.30 13.69 -24.71
CA ASN A 61 -25.30 12.27 -25.11
C ASN A 61 -24.54 11.93 -26.41
N GLN A 62 -23.69 12.84 -26.92
CA GLN A 62 -22.74 12.55 -28.02
C GLN A 62 -21.29 12.70 -27.55
N PRO A 63 -20.83 11.86 -26.60
CA PRO A 63 -19.46 11.95 -26.11
C PRO A 63 -18.47 11.57 -27.21
N ALA A 64 -17.34 12.29 -27.26
CA ALA A 64 -16.21 11.88 -28.08
C ALA A 64 -15.75 10.46 -27.65
N PRO A 65 -15.28 9.60 -28.57
CA PRO A 65 -14.87 8.23 -28.24
C PRO A 65 -13.87 8.11 -27.07
N ALA A 66 -12.98 9.09 -26.93
CA ALA A 66 -12.06 9.19 -25.81
C ALA A 66 -12.77 9.17 -24.44
N VAL A 67 -13.90 9.87 -24.32
CA VAL A 67 -14.71 9.97 -23.09
C VAL A 67 -15.39 8.64 -22.74
N ILE A 68 -15.50 7.71 -23.69
CA ILE A 68 -16.03 6.35 -23.45
C ILE A 68 -14.94 5.42 -22.93
N MET A 69 -13.73 5.48 -23.50
CA MET A 69 -12.63 4.58 -23.11
C MET A 69 -11.99 4.95 -21.77
N LEU A 70 -11.90 6.25 -21.48
CA LEU A 70 -11.37 6.80 -20.23
C LEU A 70 -12.01 6.15 -18.98
N PRO A 71 -13.34 6.18 -18.80
CA PRO A 71 -14.03 5.49 -17.71
C PRO A 71 -13.55 4.07 -17.45
N VAL A 72 -13.47 3.27 -18.51
CA VAL A 72 -13.12 1.85 -18.44
C VAL A 72 -11.71 1.69 -17.91
N LEU A 73 -10.78 2.50 -18.40
CA LEU A 73 -9.39 2.51 -17.94
C LEU A 73 -9.30 2.88 -16.45
N PHE A 74 -9.91 3.99 -16.04
CA PHE A 74 -9.79 4.48 -14.66
C PHE A 74 -10.53 3.61 -13.64
N LEU A 75 -11.67 3.02 -14.01
CA LEU A 75 -12.35 2.00 -13.20
C LEU A 75 -11.50 0.75 -13.06
N SER A 76 -10.88 0.29 -14.15
CA SER A 76 -9.97 -0.87 -14.10
C SER A 76 -8.78 -0.60 -13.19
N LEU A 77 -8.18 0.60 -13.25
CA LEU A 77 -7.09 1.00 -12.36
C LEU A 77 -7.53 1.09 -10.89
N ALA A 78 -8.73 1.61 -10.61
CA ALA A 78 -9.27 1.64 -9.25
C ALA A 78 -9.53 0.23 -8.70
N ILE A 79 -10.02 -0.70 -9.53
CA ILE A 79 -10.18 -2.11 -9.15
C ILE A 79 -8.81 -2.75 -8.89
N TRP A 80 -7.82 -2.49 -9.74
CA TRP A 80 -6.45 -2.97 -9.52
C TRP A 80 -5.84 -2.43 -8.23
N ALA A 81 -6.02 -1.13 -7.94
CA ALA A 81 -5.60 -0.52 -6.68
C ALA A 81 -6.30 -1.17 -5.47
N LEU A 82 -7.59 -1.51 -5.59
CA LEU A 82 -8.32 -2.22 -4.54
C LEU A 82 -7.72 -3.61 -4.31
N VAL A 83 -7.49 -4.39 -5.37
CA VAL A 83 -6.92 -5.73 -5.26
C VAL A 83 -5.49 -5.68 -4.70
N SER A 84 -4.64 -4.74 -5.15
CA SER A 84 -3.27 -4.61 -4.66
C SER A 84 -3.22 -4.17 -3.19
N ALA A 85 -4.11 -3.28 -2.74
CA ALA A 85 -4.24 -2.92 -1.33
C ALA A 85 -4.63 -4.12 -0.46
N LEU A 86 -5.53 -4.98 -0.95
CA LEU A 86 -5.91 -6.22 -0.26
C LEU A 86 -4.78 -7.25 -0.23
N ARG A 87 -3.93 -7.29 -1.27
CA ARG A 87 -2.77 -8.20 -1.37
C ARG A 87 -1.49 -7.68 -0.72
N ASP A 88 -1.50 -6.46 -0.20
CA ASP A 88 -0.32 -5.82 0.41
C ASP A 88 0.80 -5.53 -0.60
N GLU A 89 0.46 -5.32 -1.87
CA GLU A 89 1.41 -5.08 -2.96
C GLU A 89 1.63 -3.57 -3.14
N GLY A 90 2.47 -2.97 -2.27
CA GLY A 90 2.71 -1.52 -2.23
C GLY A 90 3.14 -0.92 -3.57
N MET A 91 4.04 -1.59 -4.30
CA MET A 91 4.51 -1.12 -5.62
C MET A 91 3.37 -1.06 -6.66
N VAL A 92 2.54 -2.10 -6.72
CA VAL A 92 1.41 -2.15 -7.67
C VAL A 92 0.38 -1.06 -7.32
N LEU A 93 0.16 -0.81 -6.04
CA LEU A 93 -0.70 0.28 -5.57
C LEU A 93 -0.18 1.65 -6.00
N ILE A 94 1.13 1.90 -5.88
CA ILE A 94 1.78 3.13 -6.36
C ILE A 94 1.60 3.29 -7.87
N LEU A 95 1.81 2.23 -8.65
CA LEU A 95 1.69 2.29 -10.11
C LEU A 95 0.23 2.51 -10.54
N ALA A 96 -0.72 1.79 -9.95
CA ALA A 96 -2.14 1.96 -10.26
C ALA A 96 -2.64 3.36 -9.90
N GLY A 97 -2.33 3.83 -8.68
CA GLY A 97 -2.69 5.17 -8.22
C GLY A 97 -1.93 6.29 -8.94
N GLY A 98 -0.68 6.05 -9.33
CA GLY A 98 0.14 7.01 -10.05
C GLY A 98 -0.31 7.19 -11.49
N LEU A 99 -0.63 6.09 -12.18
CA LEU A 99 -1.15 6.10 -13.53
C LEU A 99 -2.56 6.70 -13.60
N SER A 100 -3.38 6.51 -12.56
CA SER A 100 -4.66 7.21 -12.45
C SER A 100 -4.50 8.68 -12.02
N PHE A 101 -3.40 9.04 -11.36
CA PHE A 101 -3.15 10.41 -10.95
C PHE A 101 -2.65 11.28 -12.11
N VAL A 102 -1.73 10.79 -12.94
CA VAL A 102 -1.12 11.57 -14.02
C VAL A 102 -1.67 11.11 -15.38
N PRO A 103 -2.34 11.97 -16.17
CA PRO A 103 -2.53 13.41 -15.99
C PRO A 103 -3.84 13.81 -15.29
N ILE A 104 -4.85 12.94 -15.25
CA ILE A 104 -6.22 13.35 -14.94
C ILE A 104 -6.44 13.64 -13.47
N GLY A 105 -6.01 12.78 -12.55
CA GLY A 105 -6.16 13.03 -11.12
C GLY A 105 -5.52 14.35 -10.69
N LEU A 106 -4.37 14.71 -11.27
CA LEU A 106 -3.70 15.99 -11.05
C LEU A 106 -4.55 17.15 -11.54
N PHE A 107 -5.12 17.07 -12.75
CA PHE A 107 -6.03 18.09 -13.26
C PHE A 107 -7.28 18.24 -12.36
N LEU A 108 -7.86 17.12 -11.93
CA LEU A 108 -9.06 17.12 -11.08
C LEU A 108 -8.84 17.74 -9.70
N LEU A 109 -7.61 17.74 -9.16
CA LEU A 109 -7.30 18.45 -7.90
C LEU A 109 -7.59 19.96 -7.98
N PHE A 110 -7.43 20.57 -9.15
CA PHE A 110 -7.67 22.00 -9.34
C PHE A 110 -9.13 22.32 -9.69
N MET A 111 -9.90 21.32 -10.12
CA MET A 111 -11.32 21.50 -10.40
C MET A 111 -12.13 21.73 -9.11
N PRO A 112 -13.19 22.56 -9.13
CA PRO A 112 -14.11 22.70 -8.02
C PRO A 112 -15.09 21.52 -7.95
N GLY A 113 -15.73 21.34 -6.79
CA GLY A 113 -16.79 20.34 -6.59
C GLY A 113 -16.29 18.93 -6.28
N PHE A 114 -17.13 17.93 -6.58
CA PHE A 114 -16.86 16.54 -6.18
C PHE A 114 -15.67 15.92 -6.93
N ALA A 115 -15.38 16.39 -8.14
CA ALA A 115 -14.26 15.98 -8.96
C ALA A 115 -12.92 16.10 -8.22
N ARG A 116 -12.78 17.11 -7.34
CA ARG A 116 -11.58 17.32 -6.53
C ARG A 116 -11.25 16.13 -5.62
N TRP A 117 -12.26 15.46 -5.09
CA TRP A 117 -12.08 14.30 -4.22
C TRP A 117 -11.43 13.13 -4.96
N ILE A 118 -11.67 12.97 -6.27
CA ILE A 118 -10.99 11.96 -7.08
C ILE A 118 -9.48 12.24 -7.09
N GLY A 119 -9.09 13.49 -7.27
CA GLY A 119 -7.68 13.91 -7.20
C GLY A 119 -7.04 13.59 -5.86
N PHE A 120 -7.70 13.96 -4.75
CA PHE A 120 -7.19 13.70 -3.40
C PHE A 120 -7.10 12.21 -3.07
N LEU A 121 -8.07 11.39 -3.48
CA LEU A 121 -8.06 9.95 -3.23
C LEU A 121 -6.96 9.25 -4.03
N ASN A 122 -6.73 9.63 -5.29
CA ASN A 122 -5.62 9.09 -6.07
C ASN A 122 -4.25 9.45 -5.44
N LEU A 123 -4.08 10.71 -5.00
CA LEU A 123 -2.87 11.11 -4.28
C LEU A 123 -2.72 10.33 -2.96
N GLY A 124 -3.83 10.12 -2.23
CA GLY A 124 -3.87 9.32 -1.01
C GLY A 124 -3.48 7.86 -1.24
N LEU A 125 -3.93 7.24 -2.34
CA LEU A 125 -3.52 5.89 -2.73
C LEU A 125 -2.00 5.79 -3.00
N VAL A 126 -1.44 6.78 -3.72
CA VAL A 126 0.01 6.83 -3.98
C VAL A 126 0.78 6.98 -2.67
N ALA A 127 0.34 7.88 -1.78
CA ALA A 127 0.96 8.08 -0.47
C ALA A 127 0.87 6.81 0.40
N ALA A 128 -0.28 6.14 0.41
CA ALA A 128 -0.47 4.88 1.13
C ALA A 128 0.41 3.76 0.56
N GLY A 129 0.55 3.66 -0.76
CA GLY A 129 1.45 2.72 -1.42
C GLY A 129 2.92 2.96 -1.06
N ILE A 130 3.36 4.22 -1.03
CA ILE A 130 4.72 4.59 -0.57
C ILE A 130 4.92 4.22 0.90
N ALA A 131 3.92 4.47 1.76
CA ALA A 131 3.99 4.11 3.17
C ALA A 131 4.07 2.59 3.37
N LEU A 132 3.30 1.81 2.61
CA LEU A 132 3.37 0.34 2.63
C LEU A 132 4.73 -0.17 2.16
N LEU A 133 5.25 0.37 1.05
CA LEU A 133 6.56 -0.01 0.52
C LEU A 133 7.70 0.29 1.50
N ARG A 134 7.64 1.44 2.21
CA ARG A 134 8.62 1.78 3.25
C ARG A 134 8.49 0.98 4.53
N SER A 135 7.35 0.31 4.73
CA SER A 135 7.11 -0.56 5.89
C SER A 135 7.51 -2.01 5.64
N GLU A 136 7.93 -2.34 4.41
CA GLU A 136 8.48 -3.66 4.11
C GLU A 136 9.82 -3.84 4.82
N PRO A 137 9.99 -4.94 5.59
CA PRO A 137 11.29 -5.28 6.15
C PRO A 137 12.26 -5.48 5.00
N ASP A 138 13.42 -4.79 5.03
CA ASP A 138 14.44 -4.92 4.00
C ASP A 138 14.77 -6.41 3.79
N PRO A 139 14.42 -7.01 2.63
CA PRO A 139 14.73 -8.42 2.38
C PRO A 139 16.24 -8.65 2.27
N TRP A 140 17.01 -7.59 2.05
CA TRP A 140 18.47 -7.60 1.91
C TRP A 140 19.23 -7.26 3.20
N GLY A 141 18.55 -6.75 4.23
CA GLY A 141 19.19 -6.30 5.48
C GLY A 141 19.57 -7.44 6.43
N ALA A 142 18.92 -8.61 6.32
CA ALA A 142 19.17 -9.75 7.21
C ALA A 142 20.30 -10.69 6.75
N GLY A 143 20.69 -10.64 5.47
CA GLY A 143 21.73 -11.53 4.91
C GLY A 143 23.14 -10.93 4.88
N GLY A 144 23.28 -9.62 5.14
CA GLY A 144 24.57 -8.94 5.07
C GLY A 144 25.49 -9.22 6.25
N GLU A 145 24.94 -9.44 7.45
CA GLU A 145 25.73 -9.70 8.66
C GLU A 145 26.27 -11.14 8.68
N GLU A 146 25.52 -12.11 8.15
CA GLU A 146 25.97 -13.53 8.09
C GLU A 146 27.11 -13.75 7.08
N LEU A 147 27.23 -12.90 6.06
CA LEU A 147 28.36 -12.89 5.11
C LEU A 147 29.59 -12.15 5.65
N ALA A 148 29.43 -11.22 6.60
CA ALA A 148 30.54 -10.49 7.21
C ALA A 148 31.30 -11.34 8.24
N ASP A 149 30.60 -12.21 8.99
CA ASP A 149 31.21 -13.12 9.96
C ASP A 149 31.89 -14.36 9.32
N ALA A 150 31.66 -14.60 8.02
CA ALA A 150 32.32 -15.67 7.27
C ALA A 150 33.73 -15.31 6.78
N SER A 151 34.29 -14.16 7.17
CA SER A 151 35.66 -13.79 6.81
C SER A 151 36.67 -14.62 7.61
N PRO A 152 37.44 -15.54 6.99
CA PRO A 152 38.42 -16.34 7.71
C PRO A 152 39.55 -15.43 8.19
N SER A 153 39.77 -15.38 9.51
CA SER A 153 40.94 -14.76 10.13
C SER A 153 42.19 -15.52 9.66
N GLY A 154 42.87 -14.96 8.65
CA GLY A 154 44.23 -15.36 8.25
C GLY A 154 45.29 -14.78 9.17
#